data_AF-A0A5E4LNI7-F1
#
_entry.id   AF-A0A5E4LNI7-F1
#
_cell.length_a   1.000
_cell.length_b   1.000
_cell.length_c   1.000
_cell.angle_alpha   90.00
_cell.angle_beta   90.00
_cell.angle_gamma   90.00
#
_symmetry.space_group_name_H-M   'P 1'
#
loop_
_entity.id
_entity.type
_entity.pdbx_description
1 polymer ?
#
loop_
_entity_poly.entity_id
_entity_poly.type
_entity_poly.pdbx_seq_one_letter_code
_entity_poly.pdbx_strand_id
1 'polypeptide(L)'
;MEKLVEKRKIMFGPHLMLDLYKCDRQKLVDVSLAHHVLDELPNILGMNKIMPPYVVPYGGSKNPDSFDKGGISGIVIIAESHISLHSFVEQEYISIDIFSCKQFDSEVATRYLVEAFGAKKIEKTLLMRGKEFPKHMDGALKAMVRQRTDVHRKHE
;
A
#
# COMPACT_ATOMS: atom_id res chain seq x y z
N MET A 1 12.00 5.78 25.57
CA MET A 1 11.17 4.72 24.97
C MET A 1 9.67 5.06 24.96
N GLU A 2 9.11 5.70 25.98
CA GLU A 2 7.67 6.05 26.06
C GLU A 2 7.13 6.88 24.88
N LYS A 3 7.87 7.89 24.40
CA LYS A 3 7.44 8.72 23.25
C LYS A 3 7.22 7.94 21.94
N LEU A 4 7.90 6.80 21.76
CA LEU A 4 7.71 5.93 20.59
C LEU A 4 6.46 5.04 20.73
N VAL A 5 6.13 4.66 21.98
CA VAL A 5 4.94 3.85 22.30
C VAL A 5 3.67 4.69 22.19
N GLU A 6 3.71 5.96 22.61
CA GLU A 6 2.60 6.92 22.47
C GLU A 6 2.26 7.16 20.98
N LYS A 7 3.27 7.34 20.12
CA LYS A 7 3.08 7.53 18.67
C LYS A 7 2.43 6.32 17.97
N ARG A 8 2.64 5.10 18.45
CA ARG A 8 2.02 3.88 17.88
C ARG A 8 0.52 3.79 18.15
N LYS A 9 -0.02 4.51 19.15
CA LYS A 9 -1.46 4.51 19.47
C LYS A 9 -2.29 5.43 18.57
N ILE A 10 -1.66 6.29 17.77
CA ILE A 10 -2.31 7.36 16.99
C ILE A 10 -1.95 7.24 15.48
N MET A 11 -1.85 6.03 14.94
CA MET A 11 -1.59 5.84 13.51
C MET A 11 -2.55 4.82 12.91
N PHE A 12 -3.16 5.17 11.78
CA PHE A 12 -4.05 4.26 11.05
C PHE A 12 -3.30 3.03 10.55
N GLY A 13 -2.17 3.20 9.88
CA GLY A 13 -1.33 2.06 9.49
C GLY A 13 -0.37 2.35 8.34
N PRO A 14 0.49 1.38 7.99
CA PRO A 14 1.50 1.51 6.96
C PRO A 14 0.89 1.49 5.54
N HIS A 15 1.43 2.35 4.68
CA HIS A 15 1.21 2.36 3.24
C HIS A 15 2.57 2.19 2.57
N LEU A 16 2.80 1.00 2.01
CA LEU A 16 3.97 0.66 1.22
C LEU A 16 3.66 0.94 -0.25
N MET A 17 4.48 1.77 -0.88
CA MET A 17 4.43 2.07 -2.31
C MET A 17 5.70 1.48 -2.93
N LEU A 18 5.52 0.66 -3.96
CA LEU A 18 6.60 0.00 -4.67
C LEU A 18 6.53 0.34 -6.15
N ASP A 19 7.65 0.86 -6.63
CA ASP A 19 7.90 1.10 -8.04
C ASP A 19 8.93 0.06 -8.49
N LEU A 20 8.47 -0.88 -9.30
CA LEU A 20 9.28 -1.99 -9.80
C LEU A 20 9.63 -1.73 -11.26
N TYR A 21 10.91 -1.78 -11.59
CA TYR A 21 11.43 -1.49 -12.93
C TYR A 21 12.18 -2.68 -13.51
N LYS A 22 12.30 -2.69 -14.84
CA LYS A 22 12.91 -3.79 -15.60
C LYS A 22 12.23 -5.12 -15.28
N CYS A 23 10.91 -5.09 -15.21
CA CYS A 23 10.08 -6.26 -14.98
C CYS A 23 9.97 -7.12 -16.24
N ASP A 24 9.56 -8.36 -16.07
CA ASP A 24 9.27 -9.26 -17.18
C ASP A 24 7.98 -8.81 -17.89
N ARG A 25 8.10 -8.41 -19.17
CA ARG A 25 6.98 -7.91 -19.97
C ARG A 25 5.82 -8.90 -20.08
N GLN A 26 6.09 -10.21 -20.13
CA GLN A 26 5.03 -11.22 -20.22
C GLN A 26 4.20 -11.24 -18.93
N LYS A 27 4.85 -11.04 -17.79
CA LYS A 27 4.20 -10.98 -16.49
C LYS A 27 3.40 -9.70 -16.28
N LEU A 28 3.81 -8.59 -16.90
CA LEU A 28 3.09 -7.31 -16.84
C LEU A 28 1.75 -7.32 -17.58
N VAL A 29 1.53 -8.27 -18.50
CA VAL A 29 0.26 -8.46 -19.22
C VAL A 29 -0.50 -9.72 -18.78
N ASP A 30 0.00 -10.43 -17.77
CA ASP A 30 -0.64 -11.63 -17.26
C ASP A 30 -1.71 -11.29 -16.22
N VAL A 31 -2.96 -11.27 -16.66
CA VAL A 31 -4.14 -11.03 -15.82
C VAL A 31 -4.28 -12.10 -14.73
N SER A 32 -3.91 -13.35 -15.04
CA SER A 32 -4.03 -14.46 -14.08
C SER A 32 -3.00 -14.33 -12.97
N LEU A 33 -1.75 -13.98 -13.32
CA LEU A 33 -0.71 -13.67 -12.34
C LEU A 33 -1.10 -12.48 -11.46
N ALA A 34 -1.57 -11.37 -12.06
CA ALA A 34 -1.99 -10.20 -11.30
C ALA A 34 -3.15 -10.52 -10.34
N HIS A 35 -4.13 -11.31 -10.79
CA HIS A 35 -5.22 -11.77 -9.93
C HIS A 35 -4.69 -12.66 -8.80
N HIS A 36 -3.81 -13.61 -9.10
CA HIS A 36 -3.21 -14.50 -8.10
C HIS A 36 -2.40 -13.73 -7.04
N VAL A 37 -1.57 -12.78 -7.46
CA VAL A 37 -0.82 -11.89 -6.56
C VAL A 37 -1.76 -11.14 -5.62
N LEU A 38 -2.83 -10.54 -6.14
CA LEU A 38 -3.82 -9.81 -5.33
C LEU A 38 -4.66 -10.73 -4.44
N ASP A 39 -4.81 -12.01 -4.81
CA ASP A 39 -5.55 -12.98 -4.02
C ASP A 39 -4.71 -13.53 -2.85
N GLU A 40 -3.43 -13.84 -3.09
CA GLU A 40 -2.54 -14.46 -2.11
C GLU A 40 -1.89 -13.47 -1.16
N LEU A 41 -1.44 -12.32 -1.67
CA LEU A 41 -0.64 -11.36 -0.90
C LEU A 41 -1.32 -10.90 0.39
N PRO A 42 -2.64 -10.63 0.44
CA PRO A 42 -3.33 -10.35 1.70
C PRO A 42 -3.14 -11.45 2.75
N ASN A 43 -3.22 -12.74 2.35
CA ASN A 43 -3.06 -13.86 3.27
C ASN A 43 -1.62 -13.97 3.77
N ILE A 44 -0.63 -13.80 2.88
CA ILE A 44 0.80 -13.79 3.23
C ILE A 44 1.09 -12.72 4.29
N LEU A 45 0.41 -11.57 4.21
CA LEU A 45 0.61 -10.43 5.11
C LEU A 45 -0.36 -10.39 6.30
N GLY A 46 -1.20 -11.41 6.50
CA GLY A 46 -2.16 -11.48 7.63
C GLY A 46 -3.30 -10.45 7.56
N MET A 47 -3.68 -10.04 6.34
CA MET A 47 -4.75 -9.10 6.05
C MET A 47 -6.05 -9.82 5.66
N ASN A 48 -7.18 -9.20 5.98
CA ASN A 48 -8.50 -9.78 5.69
C ASN A 48 -9.03 -9.19 4.38
N LYS A 49 -9.21 -10.03 3.35
CA LYS A 49 -9.90 -9.64 2.11
C LYS A 49 -11.39 -9.43 2.38
N ILE A 50 -11.95 -8.34 1.83
CA ILE A 50 -13.40 -8.07 1.86
C ILE A 50 -14.08 -8.58 0.58
N MET A 51 -13.35 -8.57 -0.54
CA MET A 51 -13.86 -9.03 -1.83
C MET A 51 -12.76 -9.79 -2.61
N PRO A 52 -13.13 -10.61 -3.60
CA PRO A 52 -12.17 -11.15 -4.57
C PRO A 52 -11.45 -10.02 -5.33
N PRO A 53 -10.21 -10.23 -5.80
CA PRO A 53 -9.53 -9.25 -6.64
C PRO A 53 -10.29 -8.92 -7.91
N TYR A 54 -10.17 -7.68 -8.36
CA TYR A 54 -10.66 -7.25 -9.67
C TYR A 54 -9.48 -6.77 -10.51
N VAL A 55 -9.30 -7.40 -11.67
CA VAL A 55 -8.17 -7.15 -12.57
C VAL A 55 -8.69 -6.94 -13.98
N VAL A 56 -8.27 -5.85 -14.61
CA VAL A 56 -8.69 -5.48 -15.96
C VAL A 56 -7.46 -5.21 -16.84
N PRO A 57 -7.39 -5.80 -18.04
CA PRO A 57 -6.45 -5.35 -19.04
C PRO A 57 -6.89 -3.99 -19.57
N TYR A 58 -5.92 -3.17 -19.95
CA TYR A 58 -6.15 -1.86 -20.54
C TYR A 58 -5.28 -1.70 -21.78
N GLY A 59 -5.90 -1.36 -22.91
CA GLY A 59 -5.23 -1.27 -24.22
C GLY A 59 -4.39 -0.02 -24.43
N GLY A 60 -4.24 0.83 -23.42
CA GLY A 60 -3.50 2.08 -23.53
C GLY A 60 -4.27 3.21 -24.18
N SER A 61 -3.58 4.35 -24.33
CA SER A 61 -4.13 5.54 -24.96
C SER A 61 -4.26 5.36 -26.49
N LYS A 62 -5.34 5.93 -27.06
CA LYS A 62 -5.53 5.99 -28.52
C LYS A 62 -4.57 6.97 -29.21
N ASN A 63 -3.92 7.87 -28.45
CA ASN A 63 -2.95 8.80 -28.99
C ASN A 63 -1.60 8.07 -29.23
N PRO A 64 -1.10 7.98 -30.48
CA PRO A 64 0.17 7.31 -30.79
C PRO A 64 1.38 7.93 -30.07
N ASP A 65 1.32 9.21 -29.70
CA ASP A 65 2.41 9.91 -29.00
C ASP A 65 2.35 9.75 -27.47
N SER A 66 1.31 9.09 -26.95
CA SER A 66 1.19 8.85 -25.51
C SER A 66 2.22 7.83 -25.04
N PHE A 67 2.79 8.06 -23.85
CA PHE A 67 3.62 7.08 -23.16
C PHE A 67 2.80 5.85 -22.72
N ASP A 68 1.49 6.00 -22.54
CA ASP A 68 0.60 4.95 -22.07
C ASP A 68 0.25 3.99 -23.20
N LYS A 69 0.96 2.87 -23.24
CA LYS A 69 0.78 1.78 -24.20
C LYS A 69 -0.04 0.61 -23.64
N GLY A 70 -0.66 0.80 -22.48
CA GLY A 70 -1.49 -0.22 -21.83
C GLY A 70 -0.71 -1.18 -20.93
N GLY A 71 -1.44 -2.17 -20.45
CA GLY A 71 -1.02 -3.10 -19.41
C GLY A 71 -2.23 -3.61 -18.63
N ILE A 72 -2.10 -3.70 -17.32
CA ILE A 72 -3.13 -4.20 -16.41
C ILE A 72 -3.30 -3.22 -15.26
N SER A 73 -4.55 -3.03 -14.85
CA SER A 73 -4.89 -2.43 -13.57
C SER A 73 -5.60 -3.46 -12.70
N GLY A 74 -5.21 -3.55 -11.43
CA GLY A 74 -5.80 -4.51 -10.50
C GLY A 74 -5.93 -3.94 -9.10
N ILE A 75 -6.96 -4.38 -8.38
CA ILE A 75 -7.19 -4.00 -6.99
C ILE A 75 -7.86 -5.12 -6.21
N VAL A 76 -7.51 -5.25 -4.93
CA VAL A 76 -8.27 -6.01 -3.94
C VAL A 76 -8.57 -5.11 -2.75
N ILE A 77 -9.82 -5.12 -2.30
CA ILE A 77 -10.23 -4.44 -1.08
C ILE A 77 -10.03 -5.37 0.10
N ILE A 78 -9.33 -4.86 1.11
CA ILE A 78 -9.09 -5.52 2.38
C ILE A 78 -9.71 -4.67 3.49
N ALA A 79 -9.84 -5.22 4.70
CA ALA A 79 -10.41 -4.51 5.83
C ALA A 79 -9.78 -3.13 6.03
N GLU A 80 -10.59 -2.09 5.78
CA GLU A 80 -10.28 -0.68 6.01
C GLU A 80 -9.18 -0.09 5.09
N SER A 81 -8.78 -0.79 4.02
CA SER A 81 -7.73 -0.35 3.10
C SER A 81 -7.74 -1.12 1.76
N HIS A 82 -6.61 -1.22 1.05
CA HIS A 82 -6.54 -1.84 -0.28
C HIS A 82 -5.11 -2.29 -0.64
N ILE A 83 -5.03 -3.16 -1.64
CA ILE A 83 -3.82 -3.40 -2.42
C ILE A 83 -4.16 -3.16 -3.89
N SER A 84 -3.37 -2.35 -4.60
CA SER A 84 -3.55 -2.06 -6.03
C SER A 84 -2.26 -2.20 -6.82
N LEU A 85 -2.38 -2.48 -8.11
CA LEU A 85 -1.28 -2.55 -9.05
C LEU A 85 -1.67 -1.93 -10.40
N HIS A 86 -0.70 -1.30 -11.05
CA HIS A 86 -0.82 -0.74 -12.40
C HIS A 86 0.47 -1.03 -13.18
N SER A 87 0.37 -1.81 -14.26
CA SER A 87 1.51 -2.14 -15.11
C SER A 87 1.56 -1.31 -16.39
N PHE A 88 2.78 -1.07 -16.86
CA PHE A 88 3.11 -0.33 -18.07
C PHE A 88 4.17 -1.13 -18.83
N VAL A 89 3.70 -1.86 -19.85
CA VAL A 89 4.46 -2.96 -20.46
C VAL A 89 5.72 -2.47 -21.18
N GLU A 90 5.61 -1.40 -21.96
CA GLU A 90 6.73 -0.85 -22.73
C GLU A 90 7.82 -0.23 -21.85
N GLN A 91 7.43 0.25 -20.68
CA GLN A 91 8.32 0.82 -19.67
C GLN A 91 8.91 -0.26 -18.74
N GLU A 92 8.51 -1.52 -18.89
CA GLU A 92 8.90 -2.63 -18.02
C GLU A 92 8.67 -2.29 -16.53
N TYR A 93 7.54 -1.63 -16.28
CA TYR A 93 7.24 -0.96 -15.01
C TYR A 93 5.91 -1.43 -14.43
N ILE A 94 5.87 -1.56 -13.11
CA ILE A 94 4.62 -1.74 -12.36
C ILE A 94 4.69 -0.93 -11.07
N SER A 95 3.64 -0.15 -10.83
CA SER A 95 3.41 0.57 -9.58
C SER A 95 2.47 -0.23 -8.71
N ILE A 96 2.79 -0.40 -7.43
CA ILE A 96 2.04 -1.23 -6.49
C ILE A 96 1.88 -0.50 -5.16
N ASP A 97 0.65 -0.43 -4.68
CA ASP A 97 0.29 0.11 -3.37
C ASP A 97 -0.19 -1.02 -2.46
N ILE A 98 0.38 -1.11 -1.26
CA ILE A 98 -0.11 -1.95 -0.16
C ILE A 98 -0.40 -1.05 1.02
N PHE A 99 -1.66 -0.69 1.18
CA PHE A 99 -2.12 0.09 2.32
C PHE A 99 -2.83 -0.83 3.31
N SER A 100 -2.45 -0.80 4.58
CA SER A 100 -3.08 -1.63 5.62
C SER A 100 -3.34 -0.84 6.89
N CYS A 101 -4.45 -1.16 7.57
CA CYS A 101 -4.67 -0.72 8.95
C CYS A 101 -3.84 -1.53 9.97
N LYS A 102 -3.32 -2.70 9.57
CA LYS A 102 -2.44 -3.57 10.38
C LYS A 102 -0.98 -3.35 10.00
N GLN A 103 -0.09 -3.64 10.95
CA GLN A 103 1.34 -3.72 10.64
C GLN A 103 1.60 -5.00 9.84
N PHE A 104 2.52 -4.91 8.88
CA PHE A 104 2.98 -6.03 8.08
C PHE A 104 4.47 -5.88 7.77
N ASP A 105 5.11 -6.97 7.37
CA ASP A 105 6.52 -6.98 6.97
C ASP A 105 6.64 -6.47 5.52
N SER A 106 7.16 -5.25 5.37
CA SER A 106 7.34 -4.65 4.04
C SER A 106 8.38 -5.38 3.19
N GLU A 107 9.39 -6.03 3.79
CA GLU A 107 10.40 -6.77 3.03
C GLU A 107 9.85 -8.07 2.48
N VAL A 108 8.97 -8.76 3.23
CA VAL A 108 8.26 -9.94 2.72
C VAL A 108 7.42 -9.57 1.50
N ALA A 109 6.63 -8.48 1.60
CA ALA A 109 5.83 -7.98 0.50
C ALA A 109 6.69 -7.59 -0.71
N THR A 110 7.78 -6.84 -0.49
CA THR A 110 8.70 -6.44 -1.57
C THR A 110 9.33 -7.63 -2.26
N ARG A 111 9.86 -8.63 -1.53
CA ARG A 111 10.47 -9.82 -2.14
C ARG A 111 9.47 -10.60 -2.99
N TYR A 112 8.27 -10.85 -2.45
CA TYR A 112 7.22 -11.56 -3.18
C TYR A 112 6.90 -10.88 -4.50
N LEU A 113 6.71 -9.55 -4.50
CA LEU A 113 6.35 -8.80 -5.70
C LEU A 113 7.50 -8.69 -6.72
N VAL A 114 8.74 -8.58 -6.24
CA VAL A 114 9.94 -8.58 -7.10
C VAL A 114 10.08 -9.91 -7.84
N GLU A 115 9.89 -11.02 -7.14
CA GLU A 115 9.91 -12.36 -7.74
C GLU A 115 8.73 -12.56 -8.70
N ALA A 116 7.52 -12.18 -8.25
CA ALA A 116 6.29 -12.28 -9.03
C ALA A 116 6.44 -11.59 -10.38
N PHE A 117 6.91 -10.34 -10.43
CA PHE A 117 7.03 -9.57 -11.68
C PHE A 117 8.42 -9.59 -12.33
N GLY A 118 9.39 -10.30 -11.73
CA GLY A 118 10.74 -10.44 -12.28
C GLY A 118 11.56 -9.13 -12.28
N ALA A 119 11.21 -8.18 -11.42
CA ALA A 119 11.81 -6.85 -11.38
C ALA A 119 13.32 -6.90 -11.09
N LYS A 120 14.09 -5.99 -11.71
CA LYS A 120 15.55 -5.89 -11.49
C LYS A 120 15.99 -4.60 -10.81
N LYS A 121 15.08 -3.65 -10.65
CA LYS A 121 15.29 -2.42 -9.88
C LYS A 121 14.03 -2.10 -9.09
N ILE A 122 14.22 -1.66 -7.85
CA ILE A 122 13.15 -1.42 -6.88
C ILE A 122 13.32 0.01 -6.35
N GLU A 123 12.24 0.76 -6.34
CA GLU A 123 12.09 1.95 -5.50
C GLU A 123 10.95 1.70 -4.51
N LYS A 124 11.20 2.06 -3.25
CA LYS A 124 10.35 1.68 -2.13
C LYS A 124 10.14 2.88 -1.20
N THR A 125 8.89 3.20 -0.95
CA THR A 125 8.49 4.21 0.03
C THR A 125 7.52 3.60 1.03
N LEU A 126 7.79 3.78 2.32
CA LEU A 126 6.89 3.37 3.40
C LEU A 126 6.42 4.60 4.17
N LEU A 127 5.11 4.84 4.15
CA LEU A 127 4.49 5.97 4.83
C LEU A 127 3.50 5.49 5.89
N MET A 128 3.61 6.02 7.10
CA MET A 128 2.59 5.80 8.13
C MET A 128 1.42 6.77 7.93
N ARG A 129 0.24 6.25 7.61
CA ARG A 129 -0.99 7.02 7.38
C ARG A 129 -1.77 7.22 8.68
N GLY A 130 -2.59 8.27 8.69
CA GLY A 130 -3.50 8.58 9.79
C GLY A 130 -2.82 8.90 11.12
N LYS A 131 -1.84 9.81 11.13
CA LYS A 131 -1.06 10.22 12.32
C LYS A 131 -1.88 10.81 13.48
N GLU A 132 -3.14 11.14 13.23
CA GLU A 132 -4.09 11.65 14.21
C GLU A 132 -5.31 10.73 14.31
N PHE A 133 -5.29 9.57 13.64
CA PHE A 133 -6.41 8.65 13.64
C PHE A 133 -6.50 7.97 15.02
N PRO A 134 -7.63 8.12 15.75
CA PRO A 134 -7.78 7.59 17.08
C PRO A 134 -8.13 6.10 17.01
N LYS A 135 -7.12 5.22 16.88
CA LYS A 135 -7.35 3.76 16.94
C LYS A 135 -7.99 3.30 18.25
N HIS A 136 -7.77 4.06 19.33
CA HIS A 136 -8.36 3.82 20.63
C HIS A 136 -8.90 5.14 21.18
N MET A 137 -10.24 5.27 21.23
CA MET A 137 -10.94 6.48 21.67
C MET A 137 -10.56 6.89 23.10
N ASP A 138 -10.35 5.92 24.00
CA ASP A 138 -9.99 6.19 25.40
C ASP A 138 -8.61 6.84 25.57
N GLY A 139 -7.67 6.53 24.67
CA GLY A 139 -6.32 7.13 24.67
C GLY A 139 -6.31 8.51 24.03
N ALA A 140 -7.06 8.69 22.95
CA ALA A 140 -7.18 9.96 22.24
C ALA A 140 -7.86 11.03 23.10
N LEU A 141 -8.92 10.66 23.82
CA LEU A 141 -9.60 11.58 24.75
C LEU A 141 -8.66 12.02 25.89
N LYS A 142 -7.88 11.10 26.48
CA LYS A 142 -6.90 11.43 27.51
C LYS A 142 -5.77 12.34 27.00
N ALA A 143 -5.30 12.13 25.77
CA ALA A 143 -4.27 12.97 25.14
C ALA A 143 -4.78 14.38 24.82
N MET A 144 -6.01 14.50 24.30
CA MET A 144 -6.66 15.80 24.06
C MET A 144 -6.91 16.58 25.35
N VAL A 145 -7.37 15.90 26.41
CA VAL A 145 -7.57 16.52 27.74
C VAL A 145 -6.22 17.02 28.30
N ARG A 146 -5.15 16.23 28.22
CA ARG A 146 -3.80 16.66 28.65
C ARG A 146 -3.29 17.88 27.89
N GLN A 147 -3.45 17.92 26.57
CA GLN A 147 -3.04 19.08 25.77
C GLN A 147 -3.80 20.35 26.15
N ARG A 148 -5.10 20.25 26.47
CA ARG A 148 -5.89 21.39 26.94
C ARG A 148 -5.44 21.89 28.32
N THR A 149 -5.08 20.99 29.23
CA THR A 149 -4.57 21.38 30.56
C THR A 149 -3.16 21.99 30.51
N ASP A 150 -2.29 21.52 29.61
CA ASP A 150 -0.93 22.05 29.45
C ASP A 150 -0.90 23.43 28.80
N VAL A 151 -1.88 23.77 27.96
CA VAL A 151 -2.04 25.13 27.39
C VAL A 151 -2.45 26.13 28.47
N HIS A 152 -3.35 25.75 29.40
CA HIS A 152 -3.72 26.64 30.51
C HIS A 152 -2.57 26.88 31.48
N ARG A 153 -1.70 25.90 31.71
CA ARG A 153 -0.59 26.01 32.67
C ARG A 153 0.63 26.76 32.15
N LYS A 154 0.68 27.10 30.85
CA LYS A 154 1.75 27.91 30.23
C LYS A 154 1.44 29.41 30.20
N HIS A 155 0.28 29.81 30.70
CA HIS A 155 -0.19 31.20 30.75
C HIS A 155 -0.35 31.73 32.18
N GLU A 156 0.19 31.03 33.18
CA GLU A 156 0.44 31.50 34.56
C GLU A 156 1.95 31.52 34.82
#